data_AF-A0A846WBH3-F1
#
_entry.id   AF-A0A846WBH3-F1
#
_cell.length_a   1.000
_cell.length_b   1.000
_cell.length_c   1.000
_cell.angle_alpha   90.00
_cell.angle_beta   90.00
_cell.angle_gamma   90.00
#
_symmetry.space_group_name_H-M   'P 1'
#
loop_
_entity.id
_entity.type
_entity.pdbx_description
1 polymer ?
#
loop_
_entity_poly.entity_id
_entity_poly.type
_entity_poly.pdbx_seq_one_letter_code
_entity_poly.pdbx_strand_id
1 'polypeptide(L)'
;MPTPPPHDGGAGPYNSQSRLARLDDIAWAKIALAGQAAADVLGLTHAARGMRHYLGNTGTDYHIDPDKVMQDVPSVKDHAEYYLIEAIEQLKENNPNLGSPITFEVPWKGYAITKDHSHDWFLAMAAVEVCSTGVVTFTEATDGGTRPAVDMYYQTHMYDRYNWDNGKFVNFGKIEITDNMMGSLHTAGLAKEFNQFGTSSTKHYKGALPMRGSSIHEGTESRQGDRSDPTRVVPSI
;
A
#
# COMPACT_ATOMS: atom_id res chain seq x y z
N MET A 1 5.94 -3.81 10.93
CA MET A 1 5.70 -2.54 10.21
C MET A 1 5.84 -1.39 11.20
N PRO A 2 6.31 -0.21 10.76
CA PRO A 2 6.28 1.01 11.56
C PRO A 2 4.86 1.37 12.03
N THR A 3 4.76 2.15 13.10
CA THR A 3 3.48 2.69 13.58
C THR A 3 2.88 3.60 12.51
N PRO A 4 1.64 3.35 12.03
CA PRO A 4 0.98 4.20 11.05
C PRO A 4 0.81 5.65 11.52
N PRO A 5 0.66 6.62 10.60
CA PRO A 5 0.35 7.99 10.96
C PRO A 5 -1.04 8.07 11.62
N PRO A 6 -1.30 9.11 12.44
CA PRO A 6 -2.64 9.38 12.94
C PRO A 6 -3.62 9.58 11.78
N HIS A 7 -4.84 9.06 11.93
CA HIS A 7 -5.94 9.34 11.01
C HIS A 7 -6.85 10.44 11.56
N ASP A 8 -7.65 11.05 10.68
CA ASP A 8 -8.70 11.99 11.08
C ASP A 8 -9.81 11.29 11.90
N GLY A 9 -10.80 12.06 12.35
CA GLY A 9 -11.90 11.55 13.16
C GLY A 9 -12.94 10.70 12.41
N GLY A 10 -12.80 10.52 11.09
CA GLY A 10 -13.80 9.90 10.22
C GLY A 10 -15.18 10.54 10.37
N ALA A 11 -16.22 9.71 10.30
CA ALA A 11 -17.60 10.13 10.52
C ALA A 11 -17.96 10.39 12.00
N GLY A 12 -17.01 10.27 12.93
CA GLY A 12 -17.23 10.31 14.38
C GLY A 12 -17.43 8.93 15.01
N PRO A 13 -17.78 8.84 16.30
CA PRO A 13 -17.80 7.55 17.00
C PRO A 13 -18.85 6.58 16.46
N TYR A 14 -18.46 5.31 16.32
CA TYR A 14 -19.33 4.21 15.91
C TYR A 14 -20.55 4.05 16.82
N ASN A 15 -21.73 3.83 16.22
CA ASN A 15 -23.00 3.61 16.95
C ASN A 15 -23.32 4.70 18.00
N SER A 16 -22.90 5.94 17.74
CA SER A 16 -23.15 7.10 18.61
C SER A 16 -24.54 7.70 18.44
N GLN A 17 -25.24 7.37 17.36
CA GLN A 17 -26.54 7.93 17.01
C GLN A 17 -27.60 6.83 16.94
N SER A 18 -28.81 7.14 17.42
CA SER A 18 -29.90 6.17 17.44
C SER A 18 -30.40 5.87 16.02
N ARG A 19 -30.46 4.59 15.67
CA ARG A 19 -31.07 4.10 14.42
C ARG A 19 -32.52 4.57 14.23
N LEU A 20 -33.24 4.83 15.32
CA LEU A 20 -34.63 5.29 15.30
C LEU A 20 -34.75 6.80 15.06
N ALA A 21 -33.66 7.55 15.21
CA ALA A 21 -33.63 8.98 14.90
C ALA A 21 -33.51 9.26 13.39
N ARG A 22 -33.18 8.24 12.58
CA ARG A 22 -32.86 8.34 11.15
C ARG A 22 -33.47 7.19 10.36
N LEU A 23 -34.70 7.38 9.87
CA LEU A 23 -35.46 6.34 9.15
C LEU A 23 -34.86 6.01 7.77
N ASP A 24 -33.97 6.85 7.25
CA ASP A 24 -33.28 6.76 5.97
C ASP A 24 -32.05 5.83 5.97
N ASP A 25 -31.45 5.56 7.14
CA ASP A 25 -30.25 4.72 7.26
C ASP A 25 -30.43 3.32 6.65
N ILE A 26 -31.62 2.72 6.80
CA ILE A 26 -31.94 1.41 6.19
C ILE A 26 -32.00 1.52 4.66
N ALA A 27 -32.50 2.63 4.12
CA ALA A 27 -32.53 2.86 2.68
C ALA A 27 -31.11 3.08 2.15
N TRP A 28 -30.27 3.83 2.87
CA TRP A 28 -28.86 4.03 2.52
C TRP A 28 -28.05 2.75 2.58
N ALA A 29 -28.29 1.87 3.56
CA ALA A 29 -27.65 0.56 3.60
C ALA A 29 -27.97 -0.28 2.35
N LYS A 30 -29.22 -0.22 1.87
CA LYS A 30 -29.61 -0.89 0.61
C LYS A 30 -28.94 -0.28 -0.62
N ILE A 31 -28.79 1.04 -0.66
CA ILE A 31 -28.08 1.73 -1.74
C ILE A 31 -26.59 1.35 -1.73
N ALA A 32 -25.96 1.31 -0.56
CA ALA A 32 -24.56 0.89 -0.42
C ALA A 32 -24.36 -0.57 -0.86
N LEU A 33 -25.27 -1.47 -0.50
CA LEU A 33 -25.28 -2.86 -0.99
C LEU A 33 -25.45 -2.94 -2.52
N ALA A 34 -26.29 -2.09 -3.11
CA ALA A 34 -26.45 -2.03 -4.56
C ALA A 34 -25.18 -1.50 -5.25
N GLY A 35 -24.52 -0.48 -4.70
CA GLY A 35 -23.23 0.00 -5.20
C GLY A 35 -22.12 -1.02 -5.06
N GLN A 36 -22.08 -1.77 -3.95
CA GLN A 36 -21.18 -2.91 -3.75
C GLN A 36 -21.36 -3.94 -4.88
N ALA A 37 -22.60 -4.36 -5.15
CA ALA A 37 -22.89 -5.32 -6.21
C ALA A 37 -22.56 -4.77 -7.61
N ALA A 38 -22.81 -3.48 -7.85
CA ALA A 38 -22.43 -2.83 -9.10
C ALA A 38 -20.91 -2.81 -9.31
N ALA A 39 -20.13 -2.53 -8.26
CA ALA A 39 -18.68 -2.60 -8.30
C ALA A 39 -18.17 -4.02 -8.64
N ASP A 40 -18.75 -5.06 -8.01
CA ASP A 40 -18.43 -6.46 -8.35
C ASP A 40 -18.71 -6.77 -9.83
N VAL A 41 -19.88 -6.36 -10.35
CA VAL A 41 -20.27 -6.59 -11.76
C VAL A 41 -19.34 -5.85 -12.74
N LEU A 42 -18.84 -4.68 -12.36
CA LEU A 42 -17.90 -3.89 -13.16
C LEU A 42 -16.45 -4.38 -13.04
N GLY A 43 -16.18 -5.44 -12.27
CA GLY A 43 -14.83 -5.96 -12.03
C GLY A 43 -13.98 -5.10 -11.08
N LEU A 44 -14.59 -4.14 -10.38
CA LEU A 44 -13.96 -3.27 -9.37
C LEU A 44 -13.85 -4.05 -8.05
N THR A 45 -12.99 -5.06 -8.09
CA THR A 45 -12.90 -6.12 -7.08
C THR A 45 -12.44 -5.57 -5.73
N HIS A 46 -11.47 -4.65 -5.71
CA HIS A 46 -10.93 -4.09 -4.49
C HIS A 46 -11.93 -3.14 -3.82
N ALA A 47 -12.58 -2.28 -4.61
CA ALA A 47 -13.64 -1.38 -4.15
C ALA A 47 -14.82 -2.17 -3.57
N ALA A 48 -15.27 -3.22 -4.27
CA ALA A 48 -16.38 -4.04 -3.82
C ALA A 48 -16.05 -4.81 -2.53
N ARG A 49 -14.82 -5.30 -2.36
CA ARG A 49 -14.36 -5.93 -1.12
C ARG A 49 -14.29 -4.95 0.04
N GLY A 50 -13.74 -3.75 -0.16
CA GLY A 50 -13.70 -2.70 0.86
C GLY A 50 -15.10 -2.31 1.33
N MET A 51 -16.02 -2.08 0.38
CA MET A 51 -17.42 -1.79 0.67
C MET A 51 -18.11 -2.94 1.41
N ARG A 52 -17.89 -4.20 0.99
CA ARG A 52 -18.44 -5.38 1.67
C ARG A 52 -17.95 -5.48 3.11
N HIS A 53 -16.66 -5.21 3.36
CA HIS A 53 -16.09 -5.24 4.70
C HIS A 53 -16.67 -4.15 5.60
N TYR A 54 -16.79 -2.94 5.06
CA TYR A 54 -17.44 -1.81 5.73
C TYR A 54 -18.86 -2.15 6.18
N LEU A 55 -19.68 -2.67 5.26
CA LEU A 55 -21.08 -3.08 5.51
C LEU A 55 -21.19 -4.34 6.39
N GLY A 56 -20.12 -5.14 6.47
CA GLY A 56 -19.99 -6.27 7.40
C GLY A 56 -19.91 -5.83 8.87
N ASN A 57 -19.64 -4.54 9.12
CA ASN A 57 -19.82 -3.89 10.42
C ASN A 57 -18.92 -4.44 11.56
N THR A 58 -17.81 -5.10 11.24
CA THR A 58 -16.87 -5.62 12.24
C THR A 58 -15.92 -4.52 12.72
N GLY A 59 -15.47 -3.67 11.78
CA GLY A 59 -14.40 -2.70 11.98
C GLY A 59 -13.05 -3.35 12.29
N THR A 60 -12.90 -4.65 12.00
CA THR A 60 -11.62 -5.34 12.09
C THR A 60 -10.71 -4.82 10.98
N ASP A 61 -9.41 -4.82 11.22
CA ASP A 61 -8.48 -4.38 10.18
C ASP A 61 -8.56 -5.28 8.94
N TYR A 62 -8.23 -4.69 7.79
CA TYR A 62 -8.30 -5.30 6.49
C TYR A 62 -6.91 -5.35 5.85
N HIS A 63 -6.45 -6.56 5.52
CA HIS A 63 -5.13 -6.74 4.93
C HIS A 63 -5.16 -6.47 3.41
N ILE A 64 -4.34 -5.52 2.96
CA ILE A 64 -4.06 -5.26 1.54
C ILE A 64 -2.71 -5.88 1.17
N ASP A 65 -2.54 -6.21 -0.11
CA ASP A 65 -1.27 -6.69 -0.66
C ASP A 65 -0.54 -5.53 -1.33
N PRO A 66 0.53 -4.96 -0.73
CA PRO A 66 1.25 -3.84 -1.33
C PRO A 66 1.93 -4.18 -2.65
N ASP A 67 2.35 -5.44 -2.87
CA ASP A 67 2.93 -5.85 -4.15
C ASP A 67 1.87 -5.73 -5.25
N LYS A 68 0.64 -6.15 -4.96
CA LYS A 68 -0.49 -6.02 -5.89
C LYS A 68 -0.88 -4.55 -6.10
N VAL A 69 -0.94 -3.73 -5.06
CA VAL A 69 -1.22 -2.28 -5.19
C VAL A 69 -0.17 -1.61 -6.07
N MET A 70 1.12 -1.84 -5.81
CA MET A 70 2.22 -1.27 -6.60
C MET A 70 2.26 -1.80 -8.03
N GLN A 71 1.80 -3.03 -8.27
CA GLN A 71 1.65 -3.60 -9.61
C GLN A 71 0.52 -2.92 -10.39
N ASP A 72 -0.63 -2.71 -9.75
CA ASP A 72 -1.82 -2.14 -10.39
C ASP A 72 -1.79 -0.62 -10.48
N VAL A 73 -1.03 0.02 -9.60
CA VAL A 73 -0.86 1.47 -9.51
C VAL A 73 0.65 1.79 -9.51
N PRO A 74 1.34 1.68 -10.67
CA PRO A 74 2.79 1.88 -10.74
C PRO A 74 3.28 3.21 -10.17
N SER A 75 2.45 4.25 -10.21
CA SER A 75 2.79 5.55 -9.63
C SER A 75 2.87 5.56 -8.10
N VAL A 76 2.21 4.62 -7.41
CA VAL A 76 2.42 4.37 -5.96
C VAL A 76 3.81 3.77 -5.74
N LYS A 77 4.23 2.84 -6.60
CA LYS A 77 5.58 2.26 -6.56
C LYS A 77 6.64 3.34 -6.74
N ASP A 78 6.50 4.16 -7.78
CA ASP A 78 7.45 5.24 -8.07
C ASP A 78 7.55 6.24 -6.91
N HIS A 79 6.41 6.54 -6.26
CA HIS A 79 6.38 7.41 -5.08
C HIS A 79 7.12 6.80 -3.88
N ALA A 80 6.90 5.51 -3.59
CA ALA A 80 7.61 4.81 -2.52
C ALA A 80 9.12 4.74 -2.80
N GLU A 81 9.50 4.42 -4.04
CA GLU A 81 10.91 4.33 -4.45
C GLU A 81 11.61 5.69 -4.42
N TYR A 82 10.93 6.77 -4.80
CA TYR A 82 11.47 8.13 -4.71
C TYR A 82 11.95 8.46 -3.28
N TYR A 83 11.10 8.23 -2.27
CA TYR A 83 11.44 8.53 -0.88
C TYR A 83 12.40 7.51 -0.26
N LEU A 84 12.37 6.27 -0.71
CA LEU A 84 13.39 5.29 -0.36
C LEU A 84 14.78 5.76 -0.82
N ILE A 85 14.92 6.12 -2.09
CA ILE A 85 16.19 6.57 -2.66
C ILE A 85 16.68 7.84 -1.96
N GLU A 86 15.81 8.82 -1.72
CA GLU A 86 16.14 10.01 -0.94
C GLU A 86 16.68 9.67 0.45
N ALA A 87 16.06 8.72 1.16
CA ALA A 87 16.52 8.29 2.47
C ALA A 87 17.87 7.56 2.42
N ILE A 88 18.11 6.71 1.42
CA ILE A 88 19.40 6.01 1.27
C ILE A 88 20.53 6.98 0.91
N GLU A 89 20.27 7.99 0.09
CA GLU A 89 21.25 9.06 -0.19
C GLU A 89 21.63 9.82 1.09
N GLN A 90 20.65 10.28 1.85
CA GLN A 90 20.90 10.96 3.13
C GLN A 90 21.62 10.05 4.13
N LEU A 91 21.28 8.77 4.17
CA LEU A 91 21.95 7.80 5.02
C LEU A 91 23.42 7.64 4.61
N LYS A 92 23.72 7.63 3.30
CA LYS A 92 25.10 7.56 2.81
C LYS A 92 25.92 8.79 3.18
N GLU A 93 25.34 9.98 3.06
CA GLU A 93 25.98 11.25 3.45
C GLU A 93 26.34 11.26 4.95
N ASN A 94 25.44 10.75 5.79
CA ASN A 94 25.64 10.68 7.24
C ASN A 94 26.51 9.50 7.70
N ASN A 95 26.77 8.51 6.83
CA ASN A 95 27.55 7.32 7.14
C ASN A 95 28.63 7.09 6.07
N PRO A 96 29.79 7.78 6.19
CA PRO A 96 30.85 7.68 5.19
C PRO A 96 31.49 6.28 5.16
N ASN A 97 31.43 5.54 6.27
CA ASN A 97 31.97 4.19 6.39
C ASN A 97 31.31 3.21 5.40
N LEU A 98 32.10 2.27 4.89
CA LEU A 98 31.67 1.23 3.96
C LEU A 98 31.68 -0.15 4.63
N GLY A 99 30.96 -1.10 4.04
CA GLY A 99 31.01 -2.53 4.40
C GLY A 99 30.16 -2.96 5.60
N SER A 100 29.71 -2.03 6.43
CA SER A 100 28.81 -2.34 7.55
C SER A 100 27.34 -2.18 7.15
N PRO A 101 26.46 -3.17 7.46
CA PRO A 101 25.03 -3.03 7.27
C PRO A 101 24.42 -1.95 8.18
N ILE A 102 23.50 -1.16 7.64
CA ILE A 102 22.79 -0.10 8.34
C ILE A 102 21.28 -0.31 8.15
N THR A 103 20.54 -0.41 9.25
CA THR A 103 19.08 -0.47 9.21
C THR A 103 18.50 0.92 8.98
N PHE A 104 17.42 1.02 8.22
CA PHE A 104 16.73 2.28 7.96
C PHE A 104 15.20 2.13 8.04
N GLU A 105 14.55 3.25 8.32
CA GLU A 105 13.11 3.43 8.23
C GLU A 105 12.84 4.76 7.53
N VAL A 106 12.09 4.71 6.44
CA VAL A 106 11.60 5.88 5.70
C VAL A 106 10.32 6.34 6.38
N PRO A 107 10.15 7.65 6.70
CA PRO A 107 8.89 8.16 7.23
C PRO A 107 7.71 7.89 6.29
N TRP A 108 6.49 7.82 6.85
CA TRP A 108 5.26 7.72 6.07
C TRP A 108 5.06 8.91 5.12
N LYS A 109 4.56 8.61 3.92
CA LYS A 109 4.27 9.57 2.85
C LYS A 109 2.93 9.23 2.20
N GLY A 110 2.03 10.20 2.19
CA GLY A 110 0.73 10.08 1.55
C GLY A 110 0.82 10.18 0.04
N TYR A 111 0.09 9.32 -0.65
CA TYR A 111 -0.07 9.32 -2.10
C TYR A 111 -1.55 9.31 -2.48
N ALA A 112 -1.97 10.27 -3.31
CA ALA A 112 -3.32 10.31 -3.86
C ALA A 112 -3.43 9.41 -5.10
N ILE A 113 -4.26 8.37 -5.01
CA ILE A 113 -4.63 7.54 -6.15
C ILE A 113 -5.75 8.27 -6.88
N THR A 114 -5.69 8.33 -8.22
CA THR A 114 -6.74 8.94 -9.03
C THR A 114 -7.40 7.87 -9.89
N LYS A 115 -8.58 8.18 -10.44
CA LYS A 115 -9.28 7.28 -11.38
C LYS A 115 -8.42 6.89 -12.58
N ASP A 116 -7.56 7.81 -13.02
CA ASP A 116 -6.65 7.60 -14.17
C ASP A 116 -5.50 6.66 -13.81
N HIS A 117 -5.07 6.61 -12.54
CA HIS A 117 -4.10 5.64 -12.08
C HIS A 117 -4.72 4.24 -11.96
N SER A 118 -5.86 4.14 -11.29
CA SER A 118 -6.67 2.91 -11.22
C SER A 118 -8.06 3.22 -10.69
N HIS A 119 -9.09 2.95 -11.47
CA HIS A 119 -10.47 3.17 -11.03
C HIS A 119 -10.84 2.31 -9.83
N ASP A 120 -10.36 1.07 -9.77
CA ASP A 120 -10.65 0.16 -8.66
C ASP A 120 -9.98 0.63 -7.36
N TRP A 121 -8.66 0.86 -7.37
CA TRP A 121 -7.93 1.32 -6.18
C TRP A 121 -8.31 2.74 -5.76
N PHE A 122 -8.68 3.61 -6.71
CA PHE A 122 -9.27 4.92 -6.40
C PHE A 122 -10.54 4.78 -5.55
N LEU A 123 -11.44 3.87 -5.90
CA LEU A 123 -12.68 3.66 -5.15
C LEU A 123 -12.47 2.86 -3.87
N ALA A 124 -11.40 2.07 -3.80
CA ALA A 124 -11.07 1.25 -2.63
C ALA A 124 -10.40 2.02 -1.50
N MET A 125 -9.60 3.05 -1.81
CA MET A 125 -8.80 3.78 -0.80
C MET A 125 -8.73 5.30 -1.08
N ALA A 126 -8.73 5.71 -2.36
CA ALA A 126 -8.53 7.08 -2.86
C ALA A 126 -7.16 7.72 -2.52
N ALA A 127 -6.58 7.41 -1.37
CA ALA A 127 -5.20 7.71 -1.00
C ALA A 127 -4.59 6.53 -0.25
N VAL A 128 -3.28 6.53 -0.10
CA VAL A 128 -2.55 5.54 0.69
C VAL A 128 -1.32 6.18 1.31
N GLU A 129 -1.06 5.88 2.58
CA GLU A 129 0.20 6.18 3.23
C GLU A 129 1.20 5.06 2.95
N VAL A 130 2.40 5.40 2.50
CA VAL A 130 3.47 4.44 2.21
C VAL A 130 4.71 4.75 3.03
N CYS A 131 5.40 3.71 3.50
CA CYS A 131 6.72 3.83 4.10
C CYS A 131 7.57 2.61 3.72
N SER A 132 8.89 2.67 3.92
CA SER A 132 9.78 1.54 3.66
C SER A 132 10.74 1.32 4.81
N THR A 133 11.02 0.06 5.12
CA THR A 133 12.05 -0.33 6.09
C THR A 133 13.01 -1.30 5.45
N GLY A 134 14.23 -1.37 5.96
CA GLY A 134 15.20 -2.29 5.41
C GLY A 134 16.57 -2.21 6.04
N VAL A 135 17.51 -2.86 5.37
CA VAL A 135 18.95 -2.81 5.66
C VAL A 135 19.69 -2.51 4.37
N VAL A 136 20.69 -1.64 4.43
CA VAL A 136 21.57 -1.30 3.31
C VAL A 136 23.02 -1.44 3.73
N THR A 137 23.85 -1.97 2.83
CA THR A 137 25.30 -1.93 2.96
C THR A 137 25.86 -1.10 1.81
N PHE A 138 26.67 -0.10 2.13
CA PHE A 138 27.39 0.69 1.14
C PHE A 138 28.75 0.07 0.85
N THR A 139 29.11 -0.07 -0.42
CA THR A 139 30.43 -0.52 -0.86
C THR A 139 31.06 0.49 -1.80
N GLU A 140 32.33 0.25 -2.14
CA GLU A 140 33.02 1.01 -3.20
C GLU A 140 32.24 0.96 -4.51
N ALA A 141 32.44 1.98 -5.35
CA ALA A 141 31.85 2.02 -6.67
C ALA A 141 32.26 0.79 -7.51
N THR A 142 31.33 0.24 -8.29
CA THR A 142 31.64 -0.81 -9.27
C THR A 142 32.21 -0.19 -10.55
N ASP A 143 33.09 -0.91 -11.23
CA ASP A 143 33.54 -0.66 -12.61
C ASP A 143 34.04 0.75 -12.95
N GLY A 144 34.75 1.41 -12.02
CA GLY A 144 35.31 2.75 -12.23
C GLY A 144 34.27 3.87 -12.21
N GLY A 145 33.04 3.59 -11.77
CA GLY A 145 32.04 4.61 -11.49
C GLY A 145 32.44 5.54 -10.34
N THR A 146 31.82 6.72 -10.28
CA THR A 146 32.05 7.70 -9.20
C THR A 146 31.05 7.60 -8.05
N ARG A 147 30.00 6.77 -8.19
CA ARG A 147 28.96 6.61 -7.17
C ARG A 147 29.16 5.35 -6.34
N PRO A 148 28.95 5.39 -5.02
CA PRO A 148 29.00 4.20 -4.18
C PRO A 148 27.98 3.17 -4.64
N ALA A 149 28.32 1.89 -4.50
CA ALA A 149 27.38 0.80 -4.71
C ALA A 149 26.64 0.47 -3.41
N VAL A 150 25.47 -0.14 -3.56
CA VAL A 150 24.57 -0.55 -2.48
C VAL A 150 24.18 -2.01 -2.64
N ASP A 151 24.04 -2.70 -1.51
CA ASP A 151 23.38 -3.99 -1.38
C ASP A 151 22.29 -3.80 -0.32
N MET A 152 21.02 -3.75 -0.74
CA MET A 152 19.89 -3.42 0.13
C MET A 152 18.76 -4.45 0.05
N TYR A 153 18.21 -4.75 1.22
CA TYR A 153 16.97 -5.50 1.38
C TYR A 153 15.92 -4.58 2.00
N TYR A 154 14.74 -4.50 1.41
CA TYR A 154 13.69 -3.60 1.90
C TYR A 154 12.28 -4.16 1.70
N GLN A 155 11.34 -3.64 2.50
CA GLN A 155 9.91 -3.88 2.34
C GLN A 155 9.20 -2.53 2.34
N THR A 156 8.12 -2.43 1.56
CA THR A 156 7.22 -1.28 1.56
C THR A 156 5.97 -1.65 2.35
N HIS A 157 5.60 -0.78 3.28
CA HIS A 157 4.39 -0.90 4.08
C HIS A 157 3.37 0.11 3.60
N MET A 158 2.11 -0.28 3.65
CA MET A 158 0.99 0.59 3.28
C MET A 158 -0.01 0.66 4.42
N TYR A 159 -0.63 1.82 4.57
CA TYR A 159 -1.70 2.08 5.50
C TYR A 159 -2.74 3.01 4.87
N ASP A 160 -4.02 2.73 5.14
CA ASP A 160 -5.10 3.66 4.87
C ASP A 160 -6.17 3.53 5.97
N ARG A 161 -6.92 4.61 6.21
CA ARG A 161 -8.12 4.58 7.03
C ARG A 161 -9.32 4.58 6.10
N TYR A 162 -10.01 3.45 5.99
CA TYR A 162 -11.25 3.38 5.22
C TYR A 162 -12.37 4.09 5.98
N ASN A 163 -12.50 5.38 5.70
CA ASN A 163 -13.51 6.28 6.23
C ASN A 163 -14.29 6.98 5.11
N TRP A 164 -15.49 7.44 5.43
CA TRP A 164 -16.34 8.22 4.54
C TRP A 164 -16.62 9.56 5.20
N ASP A 165 -15.74 10.52 4.92
CA ASP A 165 -15.69 11.86 5.49
C ASP A 165 -15.22 12.90 4.44
N ASN A 166 -15.53 14.18 4.67
CA ASN A 166 -15.12 15.31 3.83
C ASN A 166 -15.81 15.48 2.45
N GLY A 167 -17.04 15.00 2.28
CA GLY A 167 -17.88 15.33 1.12
C GLY A 167 -17.55 14.56 -0.16
N LYS A 168 -16.84 13.44 -0.04
CA LYS A 168 -16.65 12.42 -1.08
C LYS A 168 -18.00 11.86 -1.54
N PHE A 169 -18.02 11.44 -2.79
CA PHE A 169 -19.12 10.72 -3.39
C PHE A 169 -18.62 9.82 -4.51
N VAL A 170 -19.34 8.74 -4.75
CA VAL A 170 -19.07 7.77 -5.81
C VAL A 170 -20.34 7.53 -6.59
N ASN A 171 -20.21 7.50 -7.91
CA ASN A 171 -21.32 7.24 -8.83
C ASN A 171 -21.09 5.92 -9.58
N PHE A 172 -22.02 4.98 -9.39
CA PHE A 172 -22.15 3.76 -10.18
C PHE A 172 -23.39 3.89 -11.07
N GLY A 173 -23.24 4.59 -12.20
CA GLY A 173 -24.36 4.87 -13.09
C GLY A 173 -25.43 5.75 -12.43
N LYS A 174 -26.61 5.20 -12.12
CA LYS A 174 -27.71 5.90 -11.43
C LYS A 174 -27.64 5.82 -9.91
N ILE A 175 -26.69 5.06 -9.37
CA ILE A 175 -26.49 4.89 -7.94
C ILE A 175 -25.44 5.89 -7.48
N GLU A 176 -25.86 6.83 -6.65
CA GLU A 176 -24.96 7.75 -5.95
C GLU A 176 -24.79 7.29 -4.50
N ILE A 177 -23.55 7.20 -4.06
CA ILE A 177 -23.17 6.95 -2.68
C ILE A 177 -22.37 8.17 -2.21
N THR A 178 -22.84 8.82 -1.15
CA THR A 178 -22.18 10.00 -0.58
C THR A 178 -21.59 9.70 0.79
N ASP A 179 -20.63 10.49 1.22
CA ASP A 179 -20.09 10.42 2.57
C ASP A 179 -21.14 10.54 3.65
N ASN A 180 -22.09 11.46 3.50
CA ASN A 180 -23.13 11.66 4.50
C ASN A 180 -23.95 10.38 4.69
N MET A 181 -24.25 9.67 3.60
CA MET A 181 -24.96 8.39 3.66
C MET A 181 -24.12 7.36 4.41
N MET A 182 -22.85 7.20 4.02
CA MET A 182 -21.97 6.18 4.56
C MET A 182 -21.61 6.45 6.02
N GLY A 183 -21.17 7.67 6.36
CA GLY A 183 -20.94 8.11 7.72
C GLY A 183 -22.17 7.99 8.63
N SER A 184 -23.39 8.13 8.09
CA SER A 184 -24.61 7.85 8.86
C SER A 184 -24.77 6.36 9.17
N LEU A 185 -24.44 5.46 8.23
CA LEU A 185 -24.36 4.02 8.53
C LEU A 185 -23.36 3.72 9.65
N HIS A 186 -22.23 4.43 9.67
CA HIS A 186 -21.23 4.30 10.75
C HIS A 186 -21.78 4.71 12.12
N THR A 187 -22.30 5.92 12.19
CA THR A 187 -22.79 6.49 13.45
C THR A 187 -24.08 5.82 13.94
N ALA A 188 -24.87 5.21 13.06
CA ALA A 188 -26.02 4.37 13.39
C ALA A 188 -25.68 2.92 13.75
N GLY A 189 -24.40 2.54 13.66
CA GLY A 189 -23.94 1.20 13.99
C GLY A 189 -24.35 0.13 12.98
N LEU A 190 -24.55 0.49 11.72
CA LEU A 190 -24.93 -0.41 10.63
C LEU A 190 -23.75 -0.80 9.73
N ALA A 191 -22.70 0.01 9.72
CA ALA A 191 -21.45 -0.25 9.04
C ALA A 191 -20.29 0.31 9.88
N LYS A 192 -19.04 -0.11 9.63
CA LYS A 192 -17.93 0.31 10.49
C LYS A 192 -16.69 0.61 9.69
N GLU A 193 -16.16 1.82 9.89
CA GLU A 193 -14.83 2.21 9.42
C GLU A 193 -13.75 1.29 9.99
N PHE A 194 -12.67 1.13 9.24
CA PHE A 194 -11.61 0.18 9.56
C PHE A 194 -10.28 0.67 9.00
N ASN A 195 -9.19 0.08 9.48
CA ASN A 195 -7.87 0.34 8.92
C ASN A 195 -7.56 -0.69 7.84
N GLN A 196 -6.89 -0.24 6.81
CA GLN A 196 -6.25 -1.07 5.81
C GLN A 196 -4.75 -1.05 6.05
N PHE A 197 -4.11 -2.20 6.00
CA PHE A 197 -2.65 -2.27 6.09
C PHE A 197 -2.07 -3.43 5.29
N GLY A 198 -0.81 -3.30 4.92
CA GLY A 198 -0.08 -4.36 4.23
C GLY A 198 1.42 -4.18 4.34
N THR A 199 2.16 -5.26 4.12
CA THR A 199 3.62 -5.23 3.93
C THR A 199 3.97 -6.04 2.69
N SER A 200 4.76 -5.46 1.79
CA SER A 200 5.21 -6.14 0.58
C SER A 200 6.11 -7.34 0.91
N SER A 201 6.31 -8.21 -0.07
CA SER A 201 7.47 -9.09 -0.08
C SER A 201 8.78 -8.29 0.07
N THR A 202 9.81 -8.94 0.64
CA THR A 202 11.15 -8.37 0.71
C THR A 202 11.74 -8.26 -0.68
N LYS A 203 12.17 -7.06 -1.04
CA LYS A 203 12.88 -6.73 -2.28
C LYS A 203 14.37 -6.71 -2.01
N HIS A 204 15.15 -7.09 -3.02
CA HIS A 204 16.62 -7.03 -2.99
C HIS A 204 17.11 -6.18 -4.16
N TYR A 205 17.98 -5.22 -3.87
CA TYR A 205 18.67 -4.44 -4.88
C TYR A 205 20.17 -4.43 -4.62
N LYS A 206 20.92 -4.70 -5.68
CA LYS A 206 22.38 -4.63 -5.68
C LYS A 206 22.86 -3.91 -6.93
N GLY A 207 23.60 -2.82 -6.75
CA GLY A 207 24.08 -2.01 -7.86
C GLY A 207 24.61 -0.66 -7.43
N ALA A 208 24.84 0.25 -8.37
CA ALA A 208 25.13 1.64 -8.05
C ALA A 208 23.97 2.27 -7.27
N LEU A 209 24.25 3.19 -6.35
CA LEU A 209 23.20 3.94 -5.67
C LEU A 209 22.23 4.55 -6.72
N PRO A 210 20.92 4.21 -6.68
CA PRO A 210 19.96 4.70 -7.66
C PRO A 210 19.82 6.22 -7.60
N MET A 211 19.41 6.83 -8.72
CA MET A 211 19.07 8.25 -8.75
C MET A 211 17.62 8.46 -8.36
N ARG A 212 17.32 9.59 -7.71
CA ARG A 212 15.91 10.00 -7.52
C ARG A 212 15.17 10.03 -8.86
N GLY A 213 13.96 9.49 -8.85
CA GLY A 213 13.13 9.39 -10.06
C GLY A 213 13.56 8.29 -11.03
N SER A 214 14.59 7.50 -10.71
CA SER A 214 14.84 6.23 -11.39
C SER A 214 14.12 5.10 -10.68
N SER A 215 13.63 4.13 -11.45
CA SER A 215 13.03 2.93 -10.89
C SER A 215 14.11 2.00 -10.36
N ILE A 216 13.84 1.38 -9.21
CA ILE A 216 14.67 0.29 -8.70
C ILE A 216 14.31 -0.96 -9.49
N HIS A 217 15.13 -1.27 -10.50
CA HIS A 217 15.06 -2.56 -11.16
C HIS A 217 15.76 -3.58 -10.27
N GLU A 218 15.01 -4.59 -9.81
CA GLU A 218 15.63 -5.77 -9.20
C GLU A 218 16.70 -6.27 -10.17
N GLY A 219 17.95 -6.29 -9.71
CA GLY A 219 19.05 -6.83 -10.50
C GLY A 219 18.68 -8.26 -10.85
N THR A 220 18.75 -8.62 -12.14
CA THR A 220 18.64 -10.01 -12.55
C THR A 220 19.66 -10.80 -11.74
N GLU A 221 19.20 -11.63 -10.81
CA GLU A 221 20.03 -12.72 -10.31
C GLU A 221 20.52 -13.45 -11.56
N SER A 222 21.81 -13.32 -11.88
CA SER A 222 22.44 -14.25 -12.78
C SER A 222 22.42 -15.60 -12.07
N ARG A 223 21.35 -16.38 -12.27
CA ARG A 223 21.36 -17.83 -12.10
C ARG A 223 22.28 -18.45 -13.16
N GLN A 224 23.57 -18.15 -13.06
CA GLN A 224 24.66 -18.87 -13.69
C GLN A 224 25.73 -19.05 -12.62
N GLY A 225 25.49 -20.02 -11.76
CA GLY A 225 26.44 -20.49 -10.75
C GLY A 225 26.10 -21.93 -10.44
N ASP A 226 27.00 -22.83 -10.85
CA ASP A 226 26.94 -24.27 -10.66
C ASP A 226 26.43 -24.65 -9.26
N ARG A 227 25.20 -25.17 -9.18
CA ARG A 227 24.89 -26.15 -8.15
C ARG A 227 25.50 -27.47 -8.59
N SER A 228 26.76 -27.68 -8.25
CA SER A 228 27.30 -29.03 -8.16
C SER A 228 26.60 -29.71 -6.99
N ASP A 229 25.66 -30.59 -7.32
CA ASP A 229 25.03 -31.50 -6.36
C ASP A 229 26.10 -32.51 -5.89
N PRO A 230 26.49 -32.51 -4.60
CA PRO A 230 27.52 -33.41 -4.09
C PRO A 230 27.07 -34.89 -4.04
N THR A 231 25.87 -35.24 -4.51
CA THR A 231 25.35 -36.62 -4.45
C THR A 231 25.29 -37.34 -5.81
N ARG A 232 25.71 -36.72 -6.92
CA ARG A 232 25.69 -37.38 -8.23
C ARG A 232 26.91 -38.28 -8.44
N VAL A 233 26.79 -39.54 -8.01
CA VAL A 233 27.69 -40.61 -8.46
C VAL A 233 27.45 -40.85 -9.96
N VAL A 234 28.46 -40.57 -10.78
CA VAL A 234 28.48 -40.95 -12.20
C VAL A 234 28.82 -42.44 -12.31
N PRO A 235 27.99 -43.29 -12.93
CA PRO A 235 28.39 -44.64 -13.26
C PRO A 235 29.35 -44.61 -14.45
N SER A 236 30.49 -45.27 -14.29
CA SER A 236 31.46 -45.50 -15.37
C SER A 236 30.86 -46.49 -16.39
N ILE A 237 30.89 -46.10 -17.66
CA ILE A 237 30.94 -47.02 -18.81
C ILE A 237 32.00 -46.47 -19.77
#